data_AF-A0ABD0QA79-F1
#
_entry.id   AF-A0ABD0QA79-F1
#
_cell.length_a   1.000
_cell.length_b   1.000
_cell.length_c   1.000
_cell.angle_alpha   90.00
_cell.angle_beta   90.00
_cell.angle_gamma   90.00
#
_symmetry.space_group_name_H-M   'P 1'
#
loop_
_entity.id
_entity.type
_entity.pdbx_description
1 polymer ?
#
loop_
_entity_poly.entity_id
_entity_poly.type
_entity_poly.pdbx_seq_one_letter_code
_entity_poly.pdbx_strand_id
1 'polypeptide(L)'
;LNDSMSGAMQLLPDPLYSIPTDNTYLLAIISTDMGRIFMAGKDGCLYEIAYQAEAGWFSQRCRKINHSKSSLSFLIPSLLQFSFSED
;
A
#
# COMPACT_ATOMS: atom_id res chain seq x y z
N LEU A 1 22.96 -4.22 32.34
CA LEU A 1 23.39 -2.80 32.34
C LEU A 1 22.60 -2.10 31.24
N ASN A 2 21.51 -1.45 31.61
CA ASN A 2 20.85 -0.28 31.00
C ASN A 2 20.93 -0.02 29.47
N ASP A 3 20.56 -0.97 28.62
CA ASP A 3 20.38 -0.72 27.16
C ASP A 3 19.11 0.12 26.85
N SER A 4 18.24 0.31 27.85
CA SER A 4 16.99 1.08 27.75
C SER A 4 17.17 2.60 27.61
N MET A 5 18.40 3.11 27.62
CA MET A 5 18.72 4.55 27.49
C MET A 5 19.33 4.92 26.13
N SER A 6 19.64 3.94 25.31
CA SER A 6 20.12 4.17 23.96
C SER A 6 18.89 4.29 23.06
N GLY A 7 18.66 5.46 22.46
CA GLY A 7 17.71 5.61 21.34
C GLY A 7 18.18 4.86 20.07
N ALA A 8 18.88 3.74 20.23
CA ALA A 8 19.42 2.93 19.16
C ALA A 8 18.27 2.29 18.38
N MET A 9 18.37 2.44 17.06
CA MET A 9 17.46 1.79 16.13
C MET A 9 17.92 0.35 15.91
N GLN A 10 17.05 -0.61 16.27
CA GLN A 10 17.25 -2.02 15.94
C GLN A 10 16.43 -2.37 14.70
N LEU A 11 17.11 -2.88 13.67
CA LEU A 11 16.49 -3.34 12.43
C LEU A 11 16.46 -4.87 12.42
N LEU A 12 15.33 -5.44 11.99
CA LEU A 12 15.25 -6.86 11.66
C LEU A 12 15.80 -7.05 10.24
N PRO A 13 16.60 -8.10 9.97
CA PRO A 13 17.14 -8.35 8.64
C PRO A 13 16.05 -8.70 7.62
N ASP A 14 15.01 -9.41 8.09
CA ASP A 14 13.90 -9.85 7.24
C ASP A 14 12.70 -8.89 7.34
N PRO A 15 12.08 -8.50 6.21
CA PRO A 15 10.89 -7.67 6.24
C PRO A 15 9.71 -8.43 6.84
N LEU A 16 8.94 -7.77 7.72
CA LEU A 16 7.71 -8.35 8.28
C LEU A 16 6.65 -8.60 7.19
N TYR A 17 6.56 -7.70 6.23
CA TYR A 17 5.61 -7.78 5.12
C TYR A 17 6.26 -7.35 3.82
N SER A 18 5.89 -8.02 2.73
CA SER A 18 6.26 -7.64 1.37
C SER A 18 5.01 -7.69 0.49
N ILE A 19 4.83 -6.66 -0.33
CA ILE A 19 3.70 -6.52 -1.24
C ILE A 19 4.25 -6.08 -2.60
N PRO A 20 3.80 -6.69 -3.71
CA PRO A 20 4.20 -6.27 -5.04
C PRO A 20 3.63 -4.88 -5.39
N THR A 21 4.44 -4.06 -6.04
CA THR A 21 4.00 -2.76 -6.58
C THR A 21 3.25 -2.91 -7.90
N ASP A 22 3.18 -4.12 -8.47
CA ASP A 22 2.53 -4.42 -9.75
C ASP A 22 2.97 -3.46 -10.87
N ASN A 23 4.29 -3.24 -11.00
CA ASN A 23 4.91 -2.32 -11.94
C ASN A 23 4.48 -0.85 -11.82
N THR A 24 3.79 -0.49 -10.74
CA THR A 24 3.43 0.90 -10.45
C THR A 24 4.57 1.56 -9.69
N TYR A 25 5.16 2.61 -10.26
CA TYR A 25 6.11 3.45 -9.54
C TYR A 25 5.38 4.22 -8.45
N LEU A 26 5.83 4.07 -7.20
CA LEU A 26 5.29 4.83 -6.07
C LEU A 26 6.02 6.17 -5.96
N LEU A 27 5.27 7.26 -5.92
CA LEU A 27 5.79 8.63 -5.90
C LEU A 27 5.83 9.22 -4.49
N ALA A 28 4.93 8.78 -3.60
CA ALA A 28 4.86 9.24 -2.22
C ALA A 28 4.34 8.15 -1.30
N ILE A 29 4.75 8.20 -0.03
CA ILE A 29 4.23 7.35 1.05
C ILE A 29 3.91 8.27 2.22
N ILE A 30 2.71 8.13 2.79
CA ILE A 30 2.26 8.90 3.95
C ILE A 30 1.50 8.01 4.92
N SER A 31 1.62 8.29 6.21
CA SER A 31 0.86 7.62 7.26
C SER A 31 -0.14 8.56 7.92
N THR A 32 -1.21 7.99 8.46
CA THR A 32 -2.10 8.70 9.40
C THR A 32 -1.65 8.47 10.84
N ASP A 33 -2.15 9.30 11.76
CA ASP A 33 -2.07 9.09 13.22
C ASP A 33 -2.66 7.73 13.66
N MET A 34 -3.70 7.27 12.97
CA MET A 34 -4.31 5.95 13.18
C MET A 34 -3.53 4.77 12.58
N GLY A 35 -2.31 5.00 12.05
CA GLY A 35 -1.43 3.95 11.54
C GLY A 35 -1.76 3.43 10.13
N ARG A 36 -2.69 4.05 9.40
CA ARG A 36 -2.94 3.70 7.99
C ARG A 36 -1.77 4.18 7.14
N ILE A 37 -1.40 3.42 6.11
CA ILE A 37 -0.30 3.75 5.19
C ILE A 37 -0.88 3.91 3.79
N PHE A 38 -0.70 5.10 3.21
CA PHE A 38 -1.11 5.42 1.85
C PHE A 38 0.10 5.62 0.93
N MET A 39 -0.08 5.26 -0.34
CA MET A 39 0.93 5.43 -1.37
C MET A 39 0.30 6.06 -2.61
N ALA A 40 0.98 7.05 -3.20
CA ALA A 40 0.59 7.64 -4.47
C ALA A 40 1.31 6.93 -5.63
N GLY A 41 0.58 6.38 -6.58
CA GLY A 41 1.13 5.76 -7.79
C GLY A 41 1.37 6.78 -8.91
N LYS A 42 2.38 6.51 -9.75
CA LYS A 42 2.61 7.24 -11.00
C LYS A 42 1.45 7.08 -11.99
N ASP A 43 0.62 6.07 -11.82
CA ASP A 43 -0.61 5.86 -12.57
C ASP A 43 -1.79 6.71 -12.07
N GLY A 44 -1.54 7.68 -11.18
CA GLY A 44 -2.56 8.56 -10.60
C GLY A 44 -3.42 7.89 -9.53
N CYS A 45 -3.16 6.63 -9.17
CA CYS A 45 -3.97 5.93 -8.17
C CYS A 45 -3.49 6.20 -6.74
N LEU A 46 -4.46 6.28 -5.83
CA LEU A 46 -4.26 6.21 -4.38
C LEU A 46 -4.33 4.76 -3.92
N TYR A 47 -3.26 4.29 -3.30
CA TYR A 47 -3.18 2.96 -2.71
C TYR A 47 -3.13 3.01 -1.19
N GLU A 48 -3.63 1.98 -0.53
CA GLU A 48 -3.46 1.74 0.91
C GLU A 48 -2.77 0.38 1.14
N ILE A 49 -1.77 0.36 2.02
CA ILE A 49 -1.25 -0.88 2.61
C ILE A 49 -2.11 -1.18 3.83
N ALA A 50 -3.00 -2.16 3.70
CA ALA A 50 -3.79 -2.67 4.81
C ALA A 50 -3.07 -3.87 5.42
N TYR A 51 -2.78 -3.81 6.72
CA TYR A 51 -2.05 -4.84 7.46
C TYR A 51 -2.77 -5.24 8.75
N GLN A 52 -2.56 -6.47 9.20
CA GLN A 52 -3.13 -7.03 10.42
C GLN A 52 -2.19 -8.05 11.08
N ALA A 53 -2.28 -8.18 12.41
CA ALA A 53 -1.42 -9.07 13.17
C ALA A 53 -1.68 -10.55 12.87
N GLU A 54 -2.96 -10.94 12.79
CA GLU A 54 -3.37 -12.32 12.65
C GLU A 54 -3.60 -12.71 11.19
N ALA A 55 -3.21 -13.93 10.82
CA ALA A 55 -3.63 -14.54 9.55
C ALA A 55 -4.97 -15.24 9.76
N GLY A 56 -5.95 -14.97 8.89
CA GLY A 56 -7.17 -15.76 8.81
C GLY A 56 -7.06 -16.79 7.68
N TRP A 57 -7.89 -17.83 7.68
CA TRP A 57 -7.94 -18.83 6.61
C TRP A 57 -8.08 -18.19 5.21
N PHE A 58 -8.81 -17.08 5.11
CA PHE A 58 -9.02 -16.34 3.86
C PHE A 58 -8.47 -14.89 3.92
N SER A 59 -7.74 -14.51 4.98
CA SER A 59 -7.29 -13.13 5.16
C SER A 59 -5.76 -13.05 5.13
N GLN A 60 -5.26 -12.25 4.19
CA GLN A 60 -3.85 -11.90 4.11
C GLN A 60 -3.48 -10.95 5.25
N ARG A 61 -2.31 -11.15 5.86
CA ARG A 61 -1.79 -10.25 6.90
C ARG A 61 -1.40 -8.87 6.38
N CYS A 62 -1.19 -8.75 5.06
CA CYS A 62 -0.83 -7.49 4.41
C CYS A 62 -1.34 -7.53 2.96
N ARG A 63 -2.04 -6.49 2.52
CA ARG A 63 -2.54 -6.36 1.15
C ARG A 63 -2.52 -4.92 0.65
N LYS A 64 -2.35 -4.75 -0.65
CA LYS A 64 -2.52 -3.47 -1.34
C LYS A 64 -3.98 -3.29 -1.73
N ILE A 65 -4.57 -2.16 -1.38
CA ILE A 65 -5.91 -1.75 -1.78
C ILE A 65 -5.77 -0.57 -2.73
N ASN A 66 -6.42 -0.61 -3.89
CA ASN A 66 -6.52 0.55 -4.78
C ASN A 66 -7.85 1.26 -4.49
N HIS A 67 -7.78 2.52 -4.04
CA HIS A 67 -8.95 3.34 -3.73
C HIS A 67 -9.46 4.16 -4.92
N SER A 68 -8.67 4.25 -6.00
CA SER A 68 -9.02 5.00 -7.21
C SER A 68 -9.75 4.16 -8.26
N LYS A 69 -9.66 2.83 -8.18
CA LYS A 69 -10.28 1.92 -9.16
C LYS A 69 -11.36 1.07 -8.51
N SER A 70 -12.53 1.04 -9.13
CA SER A 70 -13.60 0.09 -8.77
C SER A 70 -13.15 -1.34 -9.02
N SER A 71 -13.65 -2.30 -8.22
CA SER A 71 -13.26 -3.72 -8.29
C SER A 71 -13.42 -4.38 -9.67
N LEU A 72 -14.23 -3.79 -10.55
CA LEU A 72 -14.50 -4.26 -11.92
C LEU A 72 -13.90 -3.36 -13.01
N SER A 73 -12.95 -2.47 -12.68
CA SER A 73 -12.37 -1.53 -13.66
C SER A 73 -11.67 -2.24 -14.83
N PHE A 74 -11.26 -3.50 -14.64
CA PHE A 74 -10.68 -4.34 -15.70
C PHE A 74 -11.66 -4.69 -16.83
N LEU A 75 -12.98 -4.53 -16.60
CA LEU A 75 -14.01 -4.78 -17.61
C LEU A 75 -14.27 -3.56 -18.51
N ILE A 76 -13.72 -2.39 -18.16
CA ILE A 76 -13.95 -1.17 -18.94
C ILE A 76 -13.03 -1.20 -20.17
N PRO A 77 -13.57 -1.10 -21.40
CA PRO A 77 -12.77 -1.00 -22.61
C PRO A 77 -11.84 0.22 -22.54
N SER A 78 -10.58 0.04 -22.97
CA SER A 78 -9.54 1.08 -22.92
C SER A 78 -9.90 2.39 -23.60
N LEU A 79 -10.78 2.36 -24.62
CA LEU A 79 -11.28 3.55 -25.32
C LEU A 79 -12.05 4.52 -24.41
N LEU A 80 -12.76 4.01 -23.40
CA LEU A 80 -13.55 4.84 -22.47
C LEU A 80 -12.70 5.40 -21.32
N GLN A 81 -11.53 4.80 -21.05
CA GLN A 81 -10.64 5.23 -19.98
C GLN A 81 -9.97 6.57 -20.29
N PHE A 82 -9.77 6.88 -21.57
CA PHE A 82 -9.20 8.16 -22.02
C PHE A 82 -10.08 9.35 -21.63
N SER A 83 -11.41 9.24 -21.76
CA SER A 83 -12.36 10.31 -21.45
C SER A 83 -12.44 10.69 -19.97
N PHE A 84 -11.89 9.89 -19.05
CA PHE A 84 -11.87 10.16 -17.60
C PHE A 84 -10.47 10.51 -17.08
N SER A 85 -9.46 10.56 -17.95
CA SER A 85 -8.07 10.84 -17.57
C SER A 85 -7.66 12.30 -17.78
N GLU A 86 -8.56 13.14 -18.31
CA GLU A 86 -8.38 14.58 -18.45
C GLU A 86 -9.07 15.30 -17.28
N ASP A 87 -8.27 15.64 -16.26
CA ASP A 87 -8.39 16.84 -15.40
C ASP A 87 -7.02 17.10 -14.73
#